data_AF-A0A951CY35-F1
#
_entry.id   AF-A0A951CY35-F1
#
_cell.length_a   1.000
_cell.length_b   1.000
_cell.length_c   1.000
_cell.angle_alpha   90.00
_cell.angle_beta   90.00
_cell.angle_gamma   90.00
#
_symmetry.space_group_name_H-M   'P 1'
#
loop_
_entity.id
_entity.type
_entity.pdbx_description
1 polymer ?
#
loop_
_entity_poly.entity_id
_entity_poly.type
_entity_poly.pdbx_seq_one_letter_code
_entity_poly.pdbx_strand_id
1 'polypeptide(L)' 'MDLIVGATGYVGTLLTSAVVAEGRRVRALSRHPPREGVEGSVESVR' A
#
# COMPACT_ATOMS: atom_id res chain seq x y z
N MET A 1 5.33 11.01 -0.93
CA MET A 1 4.52 9.91 -0.35
C MET A 1 3.37 9.70 -1.30
N ASP A 2 3.33 8.55 -1.97
CA ASP A 2 2.40 8.30 -3.07
C ASP A 2 1.11 7.66 -2.56
N LEU A 3 -0.04 7.97 -3.16
CA LEU A 3 -1.34 7.38 -2.82
C LEU A 3 -1.70 6.29 -3.83
N ILE A 4 -1.91 5.06 -3.37
CA ILE A 4 -2.43 3.96 -4.18
C ILE A 4 -3.86 3.65 -3.74
N VAL A 5 -4.81 3.82 -4.65
CA VAL A 5 -6.21 3.43 -4.46
C VAL A 5 -6.45 2.00 -4.92
N GLY A 6 -7.36 1.29 -4.25
CA GLY A 6 -7.60 -0.11 -4.56
C GLY A 6 -6.39 -0.99 -4.27
N ALA A 7 -5.58 -0.61 -3.27
CA ALA A 7 -4.32 -1.25 -2.92
C ALA A 7 -4.43 -2.73 -2.53
N THR A 8 -5.65 -3.21 -2.23
CA THR A 8 -5.94 -4.62 -1.94
C THR A 8 -6.38 -5.43 -3.17
N GLY A 9 -6.58 -4.79 -4.33
CA GLY A 9 -6.85 -5.47 -5.59
C GLY A 9 -5.56 -5.99 -6.24
N TYR A 10 -5.67 -6.92 -7.19
CA TYR A 10 -4.51 -7.58 -7.80
C TYR A 10 -3.41 -6.61 -8.26
N VAL A 11 -3.78 -5.61 -9.07
CA VAL A 11 -2.84 -4.60 -9.57
C VAL A 11 -2.33 -3.70 -8.45
N GLY A 12 -3.21 -3.28 -7.55
CA GLY A 12 -2.85 -2.41 -6.42
C GLY A 12 -1.83 -3.05 -5.49
N THR A 13 -1.96 -4.35 -5.23
CA THR A 13 -0.99 -5.13 -4.44
C THR A 13 0.36 -5.16 -5.13
N LEU A 14 0.42 -5.55 -6.41
CA LEU A 14 1.68 -5.62 -7.17
C LEU A 14 2.38 -4.26 -7.24
N LEU A 15 1.62 -3.19 -7.49
CA LEU A 15 2.15 -1.84 -7.54
C LEU A 15 2.68 -1.39 -6.18
N THR A 16 1.93 -1.64 -5.10
CA THR A 16 2.37 -1.30 -3.74
C THR A 16 3.67 -2.02 -3.40
N SER A 17 3.78 -3.33 -3.68
CA SER A 17 5.01 -4.09 -3.46
C SER A 17 6.21 -3.58 -4.27
N ALA A 18 6.01 -3.25 -5.55
CA ALA A 18 7.07 -2.72 -6.39
C ALA A 18 7.59 -1.37 -5.88
N VAL A 19 6.68 -0.44 -5.53
CA VAL A 19 7.04 0.89 -5.04
C VAL A 19 7.73 0.82 -3.67
N VAL A 20 7.32 -0.10 -2.79
CA VAL A 20 7.99 -0.33 -1.51
C VAL A 20 9.39 -0.91 -1.70
N ALA A 21 9.59 -1.83 -2.65
CA ALA A 21 10.89 -2.40 -2.98
C ALA A 21 11.88 -1.34 -3.52
N GLU A 22 11.38 -0.27 -4.13
CA GLU A 22 12.16 0.91 -4.52
C GLU A 22 12.53 1.83 -3.33
N GLY A 23 12.14 1.48 -2.10
CA GLY A 23 12.39 2.27 -0.89
C GLY A 23 11.47 3.49 -0.75
N ARG A 24 10.39 3.56 -1.53
CA ARG A 24 9.44 4.69 -1.48
C ARG A 24 8.36 4.45 -0.44
N ARG A 25 7.94 5.55 0.18
CA ARG A 25 6.82 5.58 1.13
C ARG A 25 5.48 5.71 0.41
N VAL A 26 4.56 4.80 0.71
CA VAL A 26 3.25 4.70 0.08
C VAL A 26 2.13 4.82 1.11
N ARG A 27 1.02 5.44 0.71
CA ARG A 27 -0.24 5.46 1.41
C ARG A 27 -1.23 4.59 0.62
N ALA A 28 -1.73 3.52 1.21
CA ALA A 28 -2.58 2.54 0.57
C ALA A 28 -4.04 2.74 1.01
N LEU A 29 -4.89 3.23 0.11
CA LEU A 29 -6.31 3.42 0.37
C LEU A 29 -7.11 2.15 0.02
N SER A 30 -7.79 1.60 1.02
CA SER A 30 -8.65 0.42 0.84
C SER A 30 -9.83 0.41 1.81
N ARG A 31 -10.98 -0.10 1.35
CA ARG A 31 -12.20 -0.22 2.17
C ARG A 31 -12.02 -1.18 3.36
N HIS A 32 -11.19 -2.20 3.17
CA HIS A 32 -10.88 -3.26 4.14
C HIS A 32 -9.36 -3.40 4.25
N PRO A 33 -8.69 -2.48 4.98
CA PRO A 33 -7.24 -2.57 5.14
C PRO A 33 -6.88 -3.84 5.93
N PRO A 34 -5.79 -4.54 5.56
CA PRO A 34 -5.32 -5.68 6.32
C PRO A 34 -5.02 -5.26 7.77
N ARG A 35 -5.45 -6.09 8.73
CA ARG A 35 -5.21 -5.87 10.16
C ARG A 35 -3.78 -6.29 10.51
N GLU A 36 -2.78 -5.52 10.10
CA GLU A 36 -1.47 -5.35 10.75
C GLU A 36 -0.50 -4.56 9.86
N GLY A 37 0.42 -3.86 10.53
CA GLY A 37 1.35 -2.90 9.96
C GLY A 37 2.14 -3.45 8.78
N VAL A 38 1.96 -2.80 7.64
CA VAL A 38 2.73 -3.08 6.43
C VAL A 38 4.10 -2.43 6.62
N GLU A 39 5.08 -3.26 6.98
CA GLU A 39 6.53 -3.02 6.99
C GLU A 39 6.97 -1.60 6.60
N GLY A 40 7.15 -0.72 7.61
CA GLY A 40 7.97 0.52 7.59
C GLY A 40 7.68 1.63 6.55
N SER A 41 7.01 1.30 5.46
CA SER A 41 6.99 2.05 4.19
C SER A 41 5.58 2.17 3.62
N VAL A 42 4.57 1.49 4.21
CA VAL A 42 3.18 1.58 3.76
C VAL A 42 2.27 2.00 4.91
N GLU A 43 1.57 3.12 4.70
CA GLU A 43 0.50 3.60 5.58
C GLU A 43 -0.85 3.13 5.01
N SER A 44 -1.56 2.26 5.74
CA SER A 44 -2.91 1.81 5.37
C SER A 44 -3.94 2.84 5.80
N VAL A 45 -4.76 3.32 4.86
CA VAL A 45 -5.86 4.25 5.10
C VAL A 45 -7.18 3.74 4.52
N ARG A 46 -8.29 4.17 5.12
CA ARG A 46 -9.65 3.77 4.76
C ARG A 46 -10.41 4.88 4.07
#